data_AF-A0A536GSL4-F1
#
_entry.id   AF-A0A536GSL4-F1
#
_cell.length_a   1.000
_cell.length_b   1.000
_cell.length_c   1.000
_cell.angle_alpha   90.00
_cell.angle_beta   90.00
_cell.angle_gamma   90.00
#
_symmetry.space_group_name_H-M   'P 1'
#
loop_
_entity.id
_entity.type
_entity.pdbx_description
1 polymer ?
#
loop_
_entity_poly.entity_id
_entity_poly.type
_entity_poly.pdbx_seq_one_letter_code
_entity_poly.pdbx_strand_id
1 'polypeptide(L)'
;MPASGLLEVIEMIEQKRVPTAEADAVATSERAPARRFLELLAARDFERLAASLASDAHARFLLPHGLEEYDGRDAIVARIRSWFGSASVFDLTSSTEDKVGMRNRISWRFSVVRDGSRQLIEQLVYLDLGPQGIERIDLLCSGFQAEPSVAAGPTQVFDAGDMGCADGLAQEFRRQMANVSIGGSLEVVVSDPAAKEDLPSLARLLGQRITSTEAHDDGRLTITVERQK
;
A
#
# COMPACT_ATOMS: atom_id res chain seq x y z
N MET A 1 5.23 68.62 -49.62
CA MET A 1 5.13 67.40 -50.47
C MET A 1 6.40 66.59 -50.30
N PRO A 2 6.36 65.24 -50.21
CA PRO A 2 5.29 64.41 -49.65
C PRO A 2 5.78 63.20 -48.79
N ALA A 3 4.82 62.61 -48.05
CA ALA A 3 4.57 61.19 -47.70
C ALA A 3 5.63 60.39 -46.89
N SER A 4 5.27 59.54 -45.91
CA SER A 4 4.19 58.54 -45.97
C SER A 4 3.86 57.89 -44.60
N GLY A 5 2.56 57.79 -44.28
CA GLY A 5 1.86 56.66 -43.61
C GLY A 5 2.09 56.43 -42.10
N LEU A 6 1.19 56.81 -41.17
CA LEU A 6 -0.05 56.14 -40.71
C LEU A 6 0.13 54.75 -40.04
N LEU A 7 -0.49 54.63 -38.86
CA LEU A 7 -0.78 53.47 -37.97
C LEU A 7 0.34 53.08 -36.98
N GLU A 8 0.23 53.42 -35.68
CA GLU A 8 -0.64 52.85 -34.62
C GLU A 8 0.01 51.68 -33.86
N VAL A 9 0.22 51.93 -32.55
CA VAL A 9 -0.08 51.08 -31.38
C VAL A 9 0.36 49.60 -31.40
N ILE A 10 1.13 49.17 -30.37
CA ILE A 10 0.85 47.99 -29.49
C ILE A 10 2.10 47.60 -28.64
N GLU A 11 1.92 47.66 -27.30
CA GLU A 11 2.50 46.84 -26.20
C GLU A 11 4.04 46.79 -26.01
N MET A 12 4.63 47.22 -24.88
CA MET A 12 4.44 46.80 -23.48
C MET A 12 4.61 45.28 -23.27
N ILE A 13 5.84 44.77 -23.38
CA ILE A 13 6.22 43.42 -22.95
C ILE A 13 7.53 43.46 -22.16
N GLU A 14 7.37 43.38 -20.83
CA GLU A 14 8.19 42.64 -19.87
C GLU A 14 9.58 42.16 -20.34
N GLN A 15 10.63 42.81 -19.81
CA GLN A 15 11.99 42.27 -19.78
C GLN A 15 12.02 41.03 -18.87
N LYS A 16 11.68 39.89 -19.47
CA LYS A 16 11.74 38.56 -18.85
C LYS A 16 13.21 38.21 -18.57
N ARG A 17 13.61 38.35 -17.31
CA ARG A 17 14.86 37.80 -16.77
C ARG A 17 14.84 36.28 -17.03
N VAL A 18 15.67 35.82 -17.96
CA VAL A 18 15.87 34.39 -18.23
C VAL A 18 16.45 33.77 -16.95
N PRO A 19 15.77 32.81 -16.29
CA PRO A 19 16.37 32.08 -15.19
C PRO A 19 17.43 31.14 -15.76
N THR A 20 18.66 31.36 -15.31
CA THR A 20 19.86 30.61 -15.68
C THR A 20 19.72 29.13 -15.33
N ALA A 21 19.91 28.26 -16.32
CA ALA A 21 19.97 26.80 -16.18
C ALA A 21 21.11 26.29 -15.25
N GLU A 22 21.92 27.19 -14.68
CA GLU A 22 22.93 26.88 -13.67
C GLU A 22 22.34 26.70 -12.26
N ALA A 23 21.12 27.19 -11.99
CA ALA A 23 20.47 26.98 -10.68
C ALA A 23 19.89 25.56 -10.54
N ASP A 24 19.53 24.91 -11.65
CA ASP A 24 19.00 23.54 -11.65
C ASP A 24 20.10 22.46 -11.63
N ALA A 25 21.34 22.81 -11.99
CA ALA A 25 22.48 21.88 -12.01
C ALA A 25 23.12 21.65 -10.62
N VAL A 26 22.85 22.52 -9.65
CA VAL A 26 23.27 22.30 -8.25
C VAL A 26 22.27 21.39 -7.51
N ALA A 27 21.06 21.19 -8.04
CA ALA A 27 20.03 20.32 -7.47
C ALA A 27 20.24 18.81 -7.74
N THR A 28 21.40 18.43 -8.29
CA THR A 28 21.78 17.04 -8.59
C THR A 28 23.04 16.56 -7.84
N SER A 29 23.43 17.25 -6.77
CA SER A 29 24.55 16.85 -5.90
C SER A 29 24.02 16.38 -4.55
N GLU A 30 24.11 15.08 -4.29
CA GLU A 30 23.63 14.33 -3.12
C GLU A 30 22.10 14.16 -3.04
N ARG A 31 21.63 12.91 -3.06
CA ARG A 31 20.24 12.60 -2.67
C ARG A 31 20.03 13.13 -1.25
N ALA A 32 18.98 13.93 -1.03
CA ALA A 32 18.66 14.48 0.28
C ALA A 32 18.75 13.39 1.36
N PRO A 33 19.46 13.59 2.50
CA PRO A 33 19.73 12.55 3.49
C PRO A 33 18.50 11.75 3.96
N ALA A 34 17.33 12.40 3.99
CA ALA A 34 16.05 11.77 4.26
C ALA A 34 15.66 10.68 3.24
N ARG A 35 15.75 10.98 1.94
CA ARG A 35 15.52 10.00 0.88
C ARG A 35 16.50 8.84 0.98
N ARG A 36 17.78 9.16 1.24
CA ARG A 36 18.83 8.15 1.39
C ARG A 36 18.55 7.21 2.57
N PHE A 37 18.03 7.71 3.69
CA PHE A 37 17.60 6.90 4.82
C PHE A 37 16.56 5.86 4.39
N LEU A 38 15.51 6.27 3.69
CA LEU A 38 14.46 5.34 3.23
C LEU A 38 15.01 4.34 2.22
N GLU A 39 15.88 4.75 1.30
CA GLU A 39 16.51 3.85 0.32
C GLU A 39 17.36 2.76 1.01
N LEU A 40 18.16 3.14 2.01
CA LEU A 40 18.96 2.20 2.79
C LEU A 40 18.11 1.25 3.62
N LEU A 41 17.02 1.77 4.22
CA LEU A 41 16.05 0.97 4.96
C LEU A 41 15.34 -0.05 4.05
N ALA A 42 14.87 0.40 2.88
CA ALA A 42 14.22 -0.45 1.87
C ALA A 42 15.16 -1.55 1.36
N ALA A 43 16.45 -1.24 1.18
CA ALA A 43 17.48 -2.21 0.82
C ALA A 43 17.93 -3.11 2.00
N ARG A 44 17.47 -2.83 3.23
CA ARG A 44 17.93 -3.47 4.48
C ARG A 44 19.46 -3.39 4.65
N ASP A 45 20.07 -2.34 4.13
CA ASP A 45 21.50 -2.05 4.25
C ASP A 45 21.77 -1.38 5.61
N PHE A 46 21.67 -2.18 6.67
CA PHE A 46 21.77 -1.69 8.05
C PHE A 46 23.14 -1.09 8.37
N GLU A 47 24.20 -1.57 7.73
CA GLU A 47 25.55 -1.02 7.92
C GLU A 47 25.62 0.41 7.40
N ARG A 48 25.18 0.64 6.15
CA ARG A 48 25.15 2.00 5.60
C ARG A 48 24.07 2.87 6.23
N LEU A 49 22.97 2.27 6.70
CA LEU A 49 21.97 2.99 7.48
C LEU A 49 22.59 3.57 8.75
N ALA A 50 23.35 2.77 9.51
CA ALA A 50 24.06 3.24 10.69
C ALA A 50 25.05 4.37 10.34
N ALA A 51 25.80 4.22 9.25
CA ALA A 51 26.73 5.24 8.78
C ALA A 51 26.07 6.57 8.36
N SER A 52 24.75 6.59 8.13
CA SER A 52 23.99 7.82 7.82
C SER A 52 23.51 8.60 9.05
N LEU A 53 23.61 8.01 10.24
CA LEU A 53 23.28 8.64 11.52
C LEU A 53 24.55 9.23 12.15
N ALA A 54 24.39 10.36 12.84
CA ALA A 54 25.41 10.87 13.74
C ALA A 54 25.75 9.81 14.81
N SER A 55 27.00 9.77 15.28
CA SER A 55 27.42 8.74 16.27
C SER A 55 26.60 8.77 17.55
N ASP A 56 26.19 9.96 17.97
CA ASP A 56 25.40 10.28 19.15
C ASP A 56 23.92 10.56 18.83
N ALA A 57 23.43 10.09 17.67
CA ALA A 57 22.03 10.28 17.29
C ALA A 57 21.05 9.77 18.35
N HIS A 58 19.91 10.44 18.47
CA HIS A 58 18.85 10.10 19.42
C HIS A 58 17.56 9.69 18.69
N ALA A 59 16.92 8.62 19.13
CA ALA A 59 15.65 8.17 18.56
C ALA A 59 14.55 8.04 19.60
N ARG A 60 13.34 8.45 19.22
CA ARG A 60 12.09 8.19 19.93
C ARG A 60 11.16 7.41 19.01
N PHE A 61 10.80 6.20 19.41
CA PHE A 61 9.91 5.32 18.66
C PHE A 61 8.60 5.16 19.40
N LEU A 62 7.53 5.73 18.86
CA LEU A 62 6.17 5.51 19.33
C LEU A 62 5.62 4.27 18.61
N LEU A 63 5.71 3.14 19.30
CA LEU A 63 5.27 1.83 18.84
C LEU A 63 3.89 1.50 19.43
N PRO A 64 3.16 0.50 18.88
CA PRO A 64 1.85 0.11 19.41
C PRO A 64 1.85 -0.25 20.90
N HIS A 65 2.96 -0.77 21.41
CA HIS A 65 3.11 -1.14 22.82
C HIS A 65 3.69 -0.02 23.70
N GLY A 66 3.95 1.17 23.15
CA GLY A 66 4.45 2.33 23.90
C GLY A 66 5.67 3.02 23.28
N LEU A 67 6.17 4.02 24.01
CA LEU A 67 7.36 4.78 23.67
C LEU A 67 8.64 3.98 24.02
N GLU A 68 9.57 3.94 23.08
CA GLU A 68 10.96 3.53 23.32
C GLU A 68 11.92 4.66 22.93
N GLU A 69 13.02 4.79 23.66
CA GLU A 69 14.07 5.77 23.40
C GLU A 69 15.43 5.08 23.28
N TYR A 70 16.25 5.53 22.32
CA TYR A 70 17.56 4.96 22.04
C TYR A 70 18.58 6.05 21.77
N ASP A 71 19.78 5.87 22.33
CA ASP A 71 20.93 6.75 22.14
C ASP A 71 22.03 6.03 21.36
N GLY A 72 22.60 6.74 20.39
CA GLY A 72 23.67 6.24 19.53
C GLY A 72 23.17 5.44 18.33
N ARG A 73 23.82 5.66 17.18
CA ARG A 73 23.43 5.05 15.90
C ARG A 73 23.33 3.53 15.92
N ASP A 74 24.21 2.86 16.67
CA ASP A 74 24.29 1.40 16.68
C ASP A 74 23.08 0.81 17.40
N ALA A 75 22.65 1.41 18.53
CA ALA A 75 21.46 0.99 19.25
C ALA A 75 20.18 1.22 18.43
N ILE A 76 20.09 2.39 17.79
CA ILE A 76 18.97 2.76 16.91
C ILE A 76 18.83 1.76 15.76
N VAL A 77 19.91 1.49 15.04
CA VAL A 77 19.88 0.58 13.89
C VAL A 77 19.73 -0.88 14.30
N ALA A 78 20.30 -1.30 15.42
CA ALA A 78 20.05 -2.64 15.98
C ALA A 78 18.56 -2.84 16.26
N ARG A 79 17.88 -1.81 16.78
CA ARG A 79 16.44 -1.86 17.00
C ARG A 79 15.65 -1.95 15.69
N ILE A 80 15.97 -1.11 14.70
CA ILE A 80 15.33 -1.18 13.38
C ILE A 80 15.54 -2.55 12.72
N ARG A 81 16.77 -3.08 12.79
CA ARG A 81 17.12 -4.42 12.30
C ARG A 81 16.29 -5.51 12.99
N SER A 82 15.99 -5.38 14.28
CA SER A 82 15.16 -6.37 15.00
C SER A 82 13.74 -6.50 14.44
N TRP A 83 13.20 -5.46 13.80
CA TRP A 83 11.87 -5.50 13.19
C TRP A 83 11.87 -6.14 11.81
N PHE A 84 12.91 -5.91 11.01
CA PHE A 84 12.91 -6.19 9.56
C PHE A 84 13.95 -7.22 9.11
N GLY A 85 14.93 -7.55 9.95
CA GLY A 85 16.07 -8.39 9.59
C GLY A 85 15.71 -9.83 9.24
N SER A 86 14.62 -10.38 9.80
CA SER A 86 14.20 -11.76 9.57
C SER A 86 13.11 -11.92 8.50
N ALA A 87 12.65 -10.83 7.87
CA ALA A 87 11.57 -10.90 6.88
C ALA A 87 12.04 -11.59 5.58
N SER A 88 11.28 -12.59 5.12
CA SER A 88 11.59 -13.31 3.87
C SER A 88 11.21 -12.51 2.62
N VAL A 89 10.19 -11.66 2.74
CA VAL A 89 9.79 -10.66 1.75
C VAL A 89 9.80 -9.29 2.42
N PHE A 90 10.23 -8.26 1.68
CA PHE A 90 10.35 -6.91 2.17
C PHE A 90 10.22 -5.90 1.03
N ASP A 91 8.99 -5.48 0.76
CA ASP A 91 8.65 -4.63 -0.40
C ASP A 91 8.18 -3.25 0.06
N LEU A 92 8.78 -2.18 -0.48
CA LEU A 92 8.27 -0.81 -0.31
C LEU A 92 7.05 -0.60 -1.21
N THR A 93 5.86 -0.52 -0.65
CA THR A 93 4.61 -0.40 -1.42
C THR A 93 4.20 1.05 -1.68
N SER A 94 4.56 1.96 -0.78
CA SER A 94 4.27 3.39 -0.93
C SER A 94 5.18 4.21 -0.04
N SER A 95 5.51 5.43 -0.46
CA SER A 95 6.18 6.41 0.37
C SER A 95 5.78 7.84 0.02
N THR A 96 5.83 8.72 1.01
CA THR A 96 5.74 10.17 0.82
C THR A 96 6.92 10.84 1.51
N GLU A 97 7.46 11.88 0.89
CA GLU A 97 8.54 12.70 1.42
C GLU A 97 8.06 14.16 1.41
N ASP A 98 8.26 14.84 2.53
CA ASP A 98 7.89 16.23 2.72
C ASP A 98 8.85 16.92 3.70
N LYS A 99 8.73 18.23 3.86
CA LYS A 99 9.45 19.01 4.88
C LYS A 99 8.48 19.83 5.72
N VAL A 100 8.67 19.79 7.03
CA VAL A 100 7.95 20.63 7.98
C VAL A 100 8.96 21.55 8.65
N GLY A 101 9.09 22.76 8.12
CA GLY A 101 10.19 23.66 8.49
C GLY A 101 11.54 23.01 8.16
N MET A 102 12.38 22.84 9.18
CA MET A 102 13.70 22.22 9.04
C MET A 102 13.69 20.68 9.16
N ARG A 103 12.57 20.09 9.60
CA ARG A 103 12.46 18.64 9.80
C ARG A 103 12.05 17.97 8.49
N ASN A 104 12.71 16.87 8.16
CA ASN A 104 12.30 16.04 7.03
C ASN A 104 11.23 15.07 7.51
N ARG A 105 10.08 15.05 6.84
CA ARG A 105 8.99 14.13 7.12
C ARG A 105 8.97 13.05 6.05
N ILE A 106 9.03 11.80 6.44
CA ILE A 106 8.86 10.67 5.53
C ILE A 106 7.75 9.78 6.08
N SER A 107 6.86 9.31 5.23
CA SER A 107 6.06 8.12 5.56
C SER A 107 6.32 7.04 4.55
N TRP A 108 6.27 5.78 4.98
CA TRP A 108 6.38 4.63 4.10
C TRP A 108 5.49 3.51 4.58
N ARG A 109 5.17 2.62 3.63
CA ARG A 109 4.52 1.34 3.91
C ARG A 109 5.37 0.22 3.33
N PHE A 110 5.66 -0.77 4.16
CA PHE A 110 6.25 -2.02 3.72
C PHE A 110 5.20 -3.14 3.72
N SER A 111 5.22 -3.99 2.69
CA SER A 111 4.63 -5.33 2.74
C SER A 111 5.74 -6.31 3.06
N VAL A 112 5.58 -7.05 4.14
CA VAL A 112 6.60 -7.97 4.67
C VAL A 112 6.02 -9.35 4.87
N VAL A 113 6.83 -10.39 4.74
CA VAL A 113 6.45 -11.74 5.17
C VAL A 113 7.26 -12.10 6.41
N ARG A 114 6.55 -12.32 7.52
CA ARG A 114 7.09 -12.70 8.83
C ARG A 114 6.26 -13.83 9.41
N ASP A 115 6.93 -14.83 9.99
CA ASP A 115 6.29 -16.00 10.59
C ASP A 115 5.28 -16.69 9.65
N GLY A 116 5.58 -16.71 8.35
CA GLY A 116 4.74 -17.29 7.31
C GLY A 116 3.52 -16.44 6.88
N SER A 117 3.30 -15.28 7.49
CA SER A 117 2.17 -14.39 7.19
C SER A 117 2.62 -13.11 6.50
N ARG A 118 1.84 -12.64 5.51
CA ARG A 118 2.07 -11.33 4.88
C ARG A 118 1.40 -10.24 5.72
N GLN A 119 2.17 -9.19 6.01
CA GLN A 119 1.80 -8.11 6.90
C GLN A 119 2.15 -6.77 6.28
N LEU A 120 1.35 -5.75 6.57
CA LEU A 120 1.65 -4.36 6.25
C LEU A 120 2.13 -3.63 7.50
N ILE A 121 3.08 -2.74 7.32
CA ILE A 121 3.51 -1.81 8.36
C ILE A 121 3.68 -0.43 7.75
N GLU A 122 3.01 0.56 8.34
CA GLU A 122 3.19 1.96 8.00
C GLU A 122 3.94 2.65 9.12
N GLN A 123 4.96 3.41 8.74
CA GLN A 123 5.71 4.25 9.66
C GLN A 123 5.81 5.66 9.10
N LEU A 124 5.73 6.62 10.00
CA LEU A 124 5.98 8.03 9.73
C LEU A 124 7.14 8.46 10.59
N VAL A 125 8.10 9.16 10.01
CA VAL A 125 9.28 9.65 10.71
C VAL A 125 9.46 11.15 10.48
N TYR A 126 9.93 11.84 11.51
CA TYR A 126 10.62 13.11 11.38
C TYR A 126 12.11 12.93 11.63
N LEU A 127 12.93 13.46 10.72
CA LEU A 127 14.39 13.44 10.81
C LEU A 127 14.92 14.87 10.94
N ASP A 128 15.74 15.07 11.97
CA ASP A 128 16.56 16.27 12.11
C ASP A 128 17.97 15.95 11.60
N LEU A 129 18.44 16.78 10.68
CA LEU A 129 19.75 16.62 10.05
C LEU A 129 20.73 17.60 10.66
N GLY A 130 21.95 17.13 10.92
CA GLY A 130 23.06 17.97 11.32
C GLY A 130 24.33 17.69 10.51
N PRO A 131 25.46 18.28 10.91
CA PRO A 131 26.70 18.25 10.12
C PRO A 131 27.28 16.86 9.92
N GLN A 132 26.98 15.91 10.82
CA GLN A 132 27.53 14.56 10.82
C GLN A 132 26.54 13.47 10.37
N GLY A 133 25.31 13.85 10.00
CA GLY A 133 24.27 12.92 9.58
C GLY A 133 22.93 13.22 10.25
N ILE A 134 22.10 12.18 10.36
CA ILE A 134 20.81 12.27 11.07
C ILE A 134 21.08 12.28 12.58
N GLU A 135 20.71 13.38 13.26
CA GLU A 135 20.92 13.56 14.70
C GLU A 135 19.71 13.13 15.52
N ARG A 136 18.50 13.25 14.97
CA ARG A 136 17.26 12.90 15.67
C ARG A 136 16.28 12.15 14.79
N ILE A 137 15.65 11.13 15.36
CA ILE A 137 14.60 10.33 14.73
C ILE A 137 13.37 10.31 15.64
N ASP A 138 12.25 10.86 15.19
CA ASP A 138 10.95 10.67 15.85
C ASP A 138 10.05 9.82 14.94
N LEU A 139 9.77 8.58 15.33
CA LEU A 139 9.02 7.62 14.53
C LEU A 139 7.68 7.26 15.17
N LEU A 140 6.61 7.24 14.39
CA LEU A 140 5.33 6.65 14.72
C LEU A 140 5.10 5.39 13.89
N CYS A 141 4.64 4.32 14.54
CA CYS A 141 4.46 3.01 13.92
C CYS A 141 3.00 2.54 14.04
N SER A 142 2.41 2.10 12.93
CA SER A 142 1.11 1.41 12.94
C SER A 142 1.15 0.04 13.62
N GLY A 143 2.35 -0.51 13.85
CA GLY A 143 2.54 -1.94 14.08
C GLY A 143 2.40 -2.75 12.80
N PHE A 144 2.78 -4.02 12.89
CA PHE A 144 2.50 -4.98 11.83
C PHE A 144 1.01 -5.31 11.86
N GLN A 145 0.31 -4.92 10.81
CA GLN A 145 -1.07 -5.26 10.55
C GLN A 145 -1.08 -6.47 9.63
N ALA A 146 -2.04 -7.38 9.82
CA ALA A 146 -2.30 -8.36 8.78
C ALA A 146 -2.53 -7.59 7.47
N GLU A 147 -1.81 -7.95 6.41
CA GLU A 147 -2.27 -7.51 5.10
C GLU A 147 -3.68 -8.06 4.99
N PRO A 148 -4.68 -7.26 4.59
CA PRO A 148 -5.97 -7.83 4.23
C PRO A 148 -5.65 -8.78 3.08
N SER A 149 -5.45 -10.04 3.43
CA SER A 149 -5.47 -11.11 2.48
C SER A 149 -6.78 -10.89 1.74
N VAL A 150 -6.77 -11.08 0.44
CA VAL A 150 -7.95 -11.68 -0.18
C VAL A 150 -8.04 -13.13 0.36
N ALA A 151 -8.05 -13.31 1.69
CA ALA A 151 -8.83 -14.36 2.29
C ALA A 151 -10.21 -13.99 1.81
N ALA A 152 -10.86 -14.95 1.16
CA ALA A 152 -12.29 -14.97 1.09
C ALA A 152 -12.82 -14.33 2.38
N GLY A 153 -13.40 -13.13 2.27
CA GLY A 153 -14.18 -12.56 3.37
C GLY A 153 -15.13 -13.64 3.88
N PRO A 154 -15.58 -13.59 5.14
CA PRO A 154 -16.30 -14.69 5.80
C PRO A 154 -17.21 -15.36 4.78
N THR A 155 -16.91 -16.61 4.42
CA THR A 155 -17.59 -17.24 3.29
C THR A 155 -19.06 -17.25 3.63
N GLN A 156 -19.82 -16.42 2.91
CA GLN A 156 -21.23 -16.33 3.16
C GLN A 156 -21.84 -17.60 2.57
N VAL A 157 -22.53 -18.37 3.38
CA VAL A 157 -23.20 -19.58 2.92
C VAL A 157 -24.61 -19.22 2.50
N PHE A 158 -24.95 -19.50 1.25
CA PHE A 158 -26.29 -19.47 0.71
C PHE A 158 -26.73 -20.92 0.43
N ASP A 159 -27.60 -21.45 1.28
CA ASP A 159 -28.25 -22.73 1.02
C ASP A 159 -29.43 -22.49 0.07
N ALA A 160 -29.24 -22.86 -1.20
CA ALA A 160 -30.25 -22.78 -2.24
C ALA A 160 -31.17 -24.01 -2.25
N GLY A 161 -30.79 -25.10 -1.56
CA GLY A 161 -31.58 -26.33 -1.48
C GLY A 161 -32.13 -26.79 -2.83
N ASP A 162 -33.45 -26.89 -2.92
CA ASP A 162 -34.19 -27.35 -4.11
C ASP A 162 -34.59 -26.20 -5.06
N MET A 163 -34.07 -24.97 -4.88
CA MET A 163 -34.41 -23.84 -5.75
C MET A 163 -33.86 -24.05 -7.17
N GLY A 164 -34.75 -24.23 -8.14
CA GLY A 164 -34.40 -24.26 -9.55
C GLY A 164 -34.49 -22.88 -10.23
N CYS A 165 -34.29 -22.87 -11.55
CA CYS A 165 -34.41 -21.66 -12.38
C CYS A 165 -35.80 -21.00 -12.32
N ALA A 166 -36.87 -21.77 -12.11
CA ALA A 166 -38.24 -21.25 -11.98
C ALA A 166 -38.54 -20.69 -10.57
N ASP A 167 -37.77 -21.09 -9.56
CA ASP A 167 -38.01 -20.76 -8.15
C ASP A 167 -37.23 -19.52 -7.69
N GLY A 168 -36.62 -18.80 -8.63
CA GLY A 168 -35.93 -17.54 -8.36
C GLY A 168 -34.46 -17.68 -7.97
N LEU A 169 -33.83 -18.85 -8.17
CA LEU A 169 -32.40 -19.08 -7.89
C LEU A 169 -31.51 -17.96 -8.46
N ALA A 170 -31.75 -17.55 -9.70
CA ALA A 170 -30.95 -16.52 -10.35
C ALA A 170 -31.10 -15.13 -9.70
N GLN A 171 -32.31 -14.79 -9.24
CA GLN A 171 -32.56 -13.52 -8.56
C GLN A 171 -31.93 -13.52 -7.17
N GLU A 172 -32.09 -14.62 -6.44
CA GLU A 172 -31.56 -14.78 -5.10
C GLU A 172 -30.03 -14.81 -5.10
N PHE A 173 -29.43 -15.58 -6.00
CA PHE A 173 -27.98 -15.61 -6.19
C PHE A 173 -27.40 -14.21 -6.47
N ARG A 174 -28.04 -13.42 -7.35
CA ARG A 174 -27.62 -12.02 -7.59
C ARG A 174 -27.73 -11.16 -6.33
N ARG A 175 -28.80 -11.32 -5.55
CA ARG A 175 -29.00 -10.59 -4.29
C ARG A 175 -27.91 -10.92 -3.28
N GLN A 176 -27.60 -12.20 -3.10
CA GLN A 176 -26.53 -12.67 -2.20
C GLN A 176 -25.16 -12.16 -2.66
N MET A 177 -24.84 -12.31 -3.95
CA MET A 177 -23.58 -11.81 -4.52
C MET A 177 -23.41 -10.29 -4.38
N ALA A 178 -24.50 -9.50 -4.43
CA ALA A 178 -24.44 -8.06 -4.23
C ALA A 178 -24.04 -7.67 -2.79
N ASN A 179 -24.33 -8.54 -1.80
CA ASN A 179 -23.98 -8.35 -0.39
C ASN A 179 -22.55 -8.81 -0.07
N VAL A 180 -21.94 -9.61 -0.93
CA VAL A 180 -20.53 -10.03 -0.79
C VAL A 180 -19.62 -8.87 -1.18
N SER A 181 -18.62 -8.56 -0.36
CA SER A 181 -17.62 -7.53 -0.70
C SER A 181 -16.81 -7.94 -1.94
N ILE A 182 -16.29 -6.98 -2.71
CA ILE A 182 -15.40 -7.29 -3.84
C ILE A 182 -14.19 -8.08 -3.33
N GLY A 183 -13.86 -9.20 -3.96
CA GLY A 183 -12.85 -10.17 -3.50
C GLY A 183 -13.34 -11.13 -2.41
N GLY A 184 -14.55 -10.95 -1.87
CA GLY A 184 -15.22 -11.89 -0.98
C GLY A 184 -15.79 -13.10 -1.72
N SER A 185 -16.14 -14.16 -0.99
CA SER A 185 -16.70 -15.39 -1.57
C SER A 185 -18.07 -15.76 -0.99
N LEU A 186 -18.91 -16.35 -1.83
CA LEU A 186 -20.20 -16.98 -1.50
C LEU A 186 -20.08 -18.48 -1.72
N GLU A 187 -20.37 -19.30 -0.71
CA GLU A 187 -20.61 -20.73 -0.88
C GLU A 187 -22.09 -20.94 -1.16
N VAL A 188 -22.40 -21.54 -2.30
CA VAL A 188 -23.77 -21.89 -2.66
C VAL A 188 -23.93 -23.40 -2.57
N VAL A 189 -24.80 -23.84 -1.67
CA VAL A 189 -25.16 -25.26 -1.52
C VAL A 189 -26.41 -25.53 -2.33
N VAL A 190 -26.34 -26.44 -3.31
CA VAL A 190 -27.47 -26.81 -4.18
C VAL A 190 -27.77 -28.30 -4.08
N SER A 191 -29.06 -28.63 -3.98
CA SER A 191 -29.60 -29.99 -4.01
C SER A 191 -30.30 -30.27 -5.35
N ASP A 192 -30.95 -29.28 -5.95
CA ASP A 192 -31.65 -29.40 -7.23
C ASP A 192 -30.70 -29.77 -8.40
N PRO A 193 -31.02 -30.78 -9.23
CA PRO A 193 -30.18 -31.18 -10.36
C PRO A 193 -29.98 -30.10 -11.42
N ALA A 194 -30.99 -29.29 -11.74
CA ALA A 194 -30.84 -28.23 -12.75
C ALA A 194 -29.96 -27.09 -12.22
N ALA A 195 -30.11 -26.74 -10.94
CA ALA A 195 -29.28 -25.75 -10.27
C ALA A 195 -27.78 -26.10 -10.28
N LYS A 196 -27.43 -27.40 -10.16
CA LYS A 196 -26.03 -27.87 -10.25
C LYS A 196 -25.40 -27.59 -11.60
N GLU A 197 -26.19 -27.64 -12.68
CA GLU A 197 -25.73 -27.38 -14.05
C GLU A 197 -25.74 -25.87 -14.38
N ASP A 198 -26.76 -25.15 -13.92
CA ASP A 198 -27.02 -23.77 -14.29
C ASP A 198 -26.21 -22.75 -13.48
N LEU A 199 -26.00 -22.99 -12.18
CA LEU A 199 -25.34 -22.03 -11.29
C LEU A 199 -23.90 -21.68 -11.74
N PRO A 200 -23.06 -22.64 -12.17
CA PRO A 200 -21.72 -22.32 -12.69
C PRO A 200 -21.77 -21.42 -13.94
N SER A 201 -22.75 -21.63 -14.81
CA SER A 201 -22.92 -20.83 -16.03
C SER A 201 -23.40 -19.42 -15.70
N LEU A 202 -24.34 -19.29 -14.76
CA LEU A 202 -24.84 -18.01 -14.26
C LEU A 202 -23.74 -17.18 -13.58
N ALA A 203 -22.92 -17.79 -12.73
CA ALA A 203 -21.82 -17.10 -12.05
C ALA A 203 -20.85 -16.47 -13.06
N ARG A 204 -20.46 -17.21 -14.10
CA ARG A 204 -19.58 -16.72 -15.17
C ARG A 204 -20.23 -15.62 -16.01
N LEU A 205 -21.52 -15.77 -16.34
CA LEU A 205 -22.28 -14.77 -17.09
C LEU A 205 -22.32 -13.42 -16.34
N LEU A 206 -22.41 -13.47 -15.02
CA LEU A 206 -22.40 -12.28 -14.16
C LEU A 206 -20.99 -11.74 -13.87
N GLY A 207 -19.97 -12.27 -14.54
CA GLY A 207 -18.58 -11.84 -14.41
C GLY A 207 -17.89 -12.29 -13.12
N GLN A 208 -18.48 -13.23 -12.40
CA GLN A 208 -17.93 -13.77 -11.15
C GLN A 208 -17.03 -14.97 -11.42
N ARG A 209 -16.14 -15.29 -10.49
CA ARG A 209 -15.16 -16.37 -10.64
C ARG A 209 -15.50 -17.52 -9.72
N ILE A 210 -15.58 -18.73 -10.26
CA ILE A 210 -15.74 -19.95 -9.46
C ILE A 210 -14.37 -20.37 -8.96
N THR A 211 -14.24 -20.59 -7.65
CA THR A 211 -12.97 -20.96 -7.00
C THR A 211 -12.94 -22.44 -6.61
N SER A 212 -14.07 -23.02 -6.21
CA SER A 212 -14.19 -24.45 -5.86
C SER A 212 -15.56 -25.00 -6.27
N THR A 213 -15.64 -26.32 -6.43
CA THR A 213 -16.88 -27.08 -6.63
C THR A 213 -16.69 -28.45 -5.98
N GLU A 214 -17.46 -28.71 -4.94
CA GLU A 214 -17.31 -29.89 -4.06
C GLU A 214 -18.63 -30.65 -3.98
N ALA A 215 -18.61 -31.93 -4.38
CA ALA A 215 -19.74 -32.82 -4.25
C ALA A 215 -19.72 -33.50 -2.87
N HIS A 216 -20.89 -33.59 -2.24
CA HIS A 216 -21.07 -34.25 -0.95
C HIS A 216 -21.71 -35.63 -1.12
N ASP A 217 -21.46 -36.52 -0.17
CA ASP A 217 -21.98 -37.90 -0.18
C ASP A 217 -23.52 -37.97 -0.12
N ASP A 218 -24.18 -36.90 0.34
CA ASP A 218 -25.64 -36.76 0.42
C ASP A 218 -26.27 -36.25 -0.89
N GLY A 219 -25.47 -36.10 -1.95
CA GLY A 219 -25.92 -35.66 -3.26
C GLY A 219 -25.99 -34.14 -3.41
N ARG A 220 -25.62 -33.34 -2.40
CA ARG A 220 -25.49 -31.88 -2.54
C ARG A 220 -24.20 -31.49 -3.25
N LEU A 221 -24.20 -30.28 -3.82
CA LEU A 221 -23.02 -29.67 -4.42
C LEU A 221 -22.79 -28.30 -3.78
N THR A 222 -21.59 -28.06 -3.27
CA THR A 222 -21.16 -26.73 -2.83
C THR A 222 -20.33 -26.09 -3.93
N ILE A 223 -20.72 -24.91 -4.37
CA ILE A 223 -20.00 -24.11 -5.37
C ILE A 223 -19.54 -22.82 -4.69
N THR A 224 -18.22 -22.60 -4.64
CA THR A 224 -17.64 -21.38 -4.09
C THR A 224 -17.43 -20.37 -5.21
N VAL A 225 -18.05 -19.20 -5.07
CA VAL A 225 -18.00 -18.11 -6.06
C VAL A 225 -17.40 -16.87 -5.44
N GLU A 226 -16.32 -16.36 -6.03
CA GLU A 226 -15.66 -15.12 -5.66
C GLU A 226 -16.20 -13.94 -6.47
N ARG A 227 -16.52 -12.85 -5.76
CA ARG A 227 -16.96 -11.61 -6.39
C ARG A 227 -15.80 -10.87 -7.04
N GLN A 228 -15.83 -10.68 -8.36
CA GLN A 228 -14.74 -10.02 -9.08
C GLN A 228 -14.87 -8.49 -9.16
N LYS A 229 -16.09 -7.92 -9.15
CA LYS A 229 -16.39 -6.48 -9.24
C LYS A 229 -17.73 -6.14 -8.57
#